data_AF-A0ABD5Y7Y5-F1
#
_entry.id   AF-A0ABD5Y7Y5-F1
#
_cell.length_a   1.000
_cell.length_b   1.000
_cell.length_c   1.000
_cell.angle_alpha   90.00
_cell.angle_beta   90.00
_cell.angle_gamma   90.00
#
_symmetry.space_group_name_H-M   'P 1'
#
loop_
_entity.id
_entity.type
_entity.pdbx_description
1 polymer ?
#
loop_
_entity_poly.entity_id
_entity_poly.type
_entity_poly.pdbx_seq_one_letter_code
_entity_poly.pdbx_strand_id
1 'polypeptide(L)'
;MEFHDWEPVYEAILSDMGFDRAADERARDLLADLVSDGDSTGEAASGGGAGASDAGPDASDGDPDPGLDPSDAIEADARTLSPSDLNYSGETVAIVGAGPSLDAELDRVEAAERVVAASDAAARLREAGLAVDCMVTDLDEESDVARELTREGNPVGVHAHGDNRPALRERVPRLAVEYVLPTTQAAPAGPVHNTGGFTDGDRAAFLADHRGAAALVFAGWDFDDPDVGPIKRRKLVWAERLLRWLEARRGERFDVLDGRRDAIDESALPR
;
A
#
# COMPACT_ATOMS: atom_id res chain seq x y z
N MET A 1 -4.94 2.53 14.59
CA MET A 1 -3.98 3.01 15.61
C MET A 1 -3.85 4.50 15.38
N GLU A 2 -3.85 5.31 16.44
CA GLU A 2 -3.62 6.75 16.27
C GLU A 2 -2.12 7.04 16.24
N PHE A 3 -1.71 8.13 15.57
CA PHE A 3 -0.28 8.45 15.44
C PHE A 3 0.43 8.60 16.79
N HIS A 4 -0.25 9.13 17.82
CA HIS A 4 0.34 9.28 19.16
C HIS A 4 0.66 7.94 19.85
N ASP A 5 -0.03 6.85 19.48
CA ASP A 5 0.28 5.50 19.96
C ASP A 5 1.52 4.93 19.23
N TRP A 6 1.67 5.29 17.95
CA TRP A 6 2.77 4.86 17.08
C TRP A 6 4.07 5.63 17.32
N GLU A 7 3.97 6.93 17.61
CA GLU A 7 5.11 7.85 17.65
C GLU A 7 6.26 7.39 18.57
N PRO A 8 6.03 6.86 19.79
CA PRO A 8 7.13 6.36 20.63
C PRO A 8 7.90 5.19 19.99
N VAL A 9 7.20 4.30 19.28
CA VAL A 9 7.82 3.18 18.57
C VAL A 9 8.60 3.68 17.37
N TYR A 10 8.01 4.62 16.62
CA TYR A 10 8.68 5.29 15.51
C TYR A 10 9.99 5.96 15.94
N GLU A 11 9.98 6.70 17.05
CA GLU A 11 11.19 7.34 17.59
C GLU A 11 12.27 6.33 17.99
N ALA A 12 11.86 5.20 18.56
CA ALA A 12 12.79 4.12 18.90
C ALA A 12 13.41 3.49 17.64
N ILE A 13 12.63 3.31 16.58
CA ILE A 13 13.12 2.85 15.27
C ILE A 13 14.12 3.86 14.70
N LEU A 14 13.78 5.15 14.67
CA LEU A 14 14.67 6.19 14.17
C LEU A 14 16.00 6.20 14.93
N SER A 15 15.93 6.14 16.26
CA SER A 15 17.12 6.13 17.13
C SER A 15 17.98 4.89 16.92
N ASP A 16 17.37 3.71 16.80
CA ASP A 16 18.11 2.47 16.56
C ASP A 16 18.74 2.51 15.17
N MET A 17 17.94 2.73 14.13
CA MET A 17 18.36 2.65 12.74
C MET A 17 19.26 3.82 12.30
N GLY A 18 19.28 4.93 13.06
CA GLY A 18 20.00 6.15 12.71
C GLY A 18 19.33 6.92 11.57
N PHE A 19 18.00 6.85 11.49
CA PHE A 19 17.20 7.48 10.44
C PHE A 19 16.76 8.90 10.82
N ASP A 20 16.56 9.74 9.80
CA ASP A 20 16.18 11.16 9.97
C ASP A 20 14.67 11.33 9.81
N ARG A 21 13.98 11.73 10.89
CA ARG A 21 12.54 12.09 10.87
C ARG A 21 12.22 13.08 9.76
N ALA A 22 13.05 14.10 9.58
CA ALA A 22 12.79 15.12 8.57
C ALA A 22 12.92 14.57 7.15
N ALA A 23 13.68 13.49 6.94
CA ALA A 23 13.75 12.82 5.65
C ALA A 23 12.44 12.09 5.32
N ASP A 24 11.84 11.41 6.31
CA ASP A 24 10.52 10.77 6.17
C ASP A 24 9.44 11.80 5.90
N GLU A 25 9.41 12.91 6.64
CA GLU A 25 8.44 13.99 6.44
C GLU A 25 8.55 14.61 5.04
N ARG A 26 9.77 14.84 4.54
CA ARG A 26 9.97 15.28 3.14
C ARG A 26 9.49 14.28 2.11
N ALA A 27 9.58 12.97 2.40
CA ALA A 27 9.08 11.94 1.49
C ALA A 27 7.54 11.87 1.53
N ARG A 28 6.94 11.98 2.71
CA ARG A 28 5.49 12.09 2.90
C ARG A 28 4.93 13.28 2.11
N ASP A 29 5.53 14.46 2.27
CA ASP A 29 5.05 15.67 1.60
C ASP A 29 5.17 15.53 0.08
N LEU A 30 6.26 14.94 -0.41
CA LEU A 30 6.40 14.62 -1.83
C LEU A 30 5.32 13.64 -2.32
N LEU A 31 5.00 12.59 -1.55
CA LEU A 31 3.93 11.66 -1.91
C LEU A 31 2.58 12.38 -1.96
N ALA A 32 2.30 13.26 -0.98
CA ALA A 32 1.09 14.07 -0.94
C ALA A 32 0.93 14.92 -2.21
N ASP A 33 2.01 15.61 -2.63
CA ASP A 33 2.03 16.43 -3.84
C ASP A 33 1.77 15.56 -5.09
N LEU A 34 2.49 14.43 -5.23
CA LEU A 34 2.40 13.56 -6.41
C LEU A 34 1.01 12.96 -6.62
N VAL A 35 0.31 12.63 -5.53
CA VAL A 35 -1.04 12.05 -5.63
C VAL A 35 -2.15 13.09 -5.74
N SER A 36 -1.85 14.36 -5.45
CA SER A 36 -2.79 15.48 -5.59
C SER A 36 -2.68 16.16 -6.97
N ASP A 37 -1.49 16.14 -7.60
CA ASP A 37 -1.25 16.72 -8.92
C ASP A 37 -1.77 15.85 -10.09
N GLY A 38 -2.14 14.59 -9.81
CA GLY A 38 -2.67 13.63 -10.79
C GLY A 38 -3.92 14.12 -11.54
N ASP A 39 -4.67 15.07 -10.97
CA ASP A 39 -5.84 15.70 -11.58
C ASP A 39 -5.52 16.59 -12.80
N SER A 40 -4.26 16.96 -13.01
CA SER A 40 -3.91 18.05 -13.94
C SER A 40 -3.39 17.61 -15.33
N THR A 41 -3.29 16.32 -15.63
CA THR A 41 -2.73 15.85 -16.93
C THR A 41 -3.78 15.47 -17.99
N GLY A 42 -5.04 15.80 -17.73
CA GLY A 42 -6.17 15.49 -18.59
C GLY A 42 -6.50 16.46 -19.73
N GLU A 43 -5.72 17.52 -20.04
CA GLU A 43 -6.07 18.34 -21.22
C GLU A 43 -4.93 19.19 -21.80
N ALA A 44 -4.26 18.69 -22.84
CA ALA A 44 -3.50 19.52 -23.79
C ALA A 44 -3.21 18.78 -25.10
N ALA A 45 -4.23 18.59 -25.95
CA ALA A 45 -4.03 18.42 -27.39
C ALA A 45 -5.27 18.83 -28.20
N SER A 46 -5.59 20.13 -28.25
CA SER A 46 -6.34 20.68 -29.38
C SER A 46 -5.62 21.91 -29.94
N GLY A 47 -5.07 21.73 -31.13
CA GLY A 47 -4.28 22.74 -31.84
C GLY A 47 -4.50 22.64 -33.35
N GLY A 48 -5.59 23.25 -33.82
CA GLY A 48 -5.65 23.99 -35.08
C GLY A 48 -5.80 23.22 -36.40
N GLY A 49 -6.92 23.45 -37.10
CA GLY A 49 -7.05 23.16 -38.53
C GLY A 49 -8.42 23.56 -39.10
N ALA A 50 -8.56 24.81 -39.54
CA ALA A 50 -9.74 25.32 -40.24
C ALA A 50 -9.79 24.90 -41.72
N GLY A 51 -10.99 24.72 -42.27
CA GLY A 51 -11.21 24.63 -43.72
C GLY A 51 -12.61 24.15 -44.11
N ALA A 52 -13.51 25.07 -44.41
CA ALA A 52 -14.90 24.83 -44.81
C ALA A 52 -15.04 24.43 -46.30
N SER A 53 -16.05 23.63 -46.62
CA SER A 53 -16.68 23.56 -47.95
C SER A 53 -18.15 23.13 -47.86
N ASP A 54 -18.89 23.44 -48.92
CA ASP A 54 -20.28 23.89 -49.01
C ASP A 54 -21.29 22.80 -49.47
N ALA A 55 -22.57 23.06 -49.17
CA ALA A 55 -23.83 22.69 -49.84
C ALA A 55 -24.34 21.22 -49.98
N GLY A 56 -25.57 21.00 -49.47
CA GLY A 56 -26.65 20.32 -50.22
C GLY A 56 -27.50 19.28 -49.45
N PRO A 57 -28.86 19.26 -49.55
CA PRO A 57 -29.75 18.69 -48.53
C PRO A 57 -30.41 17.35 -48.94
N ASP A 58 -30.80 16.51 -47.97
CA ASP A 58 -32.09 15.77 -48.02
C ASP A 58 -32.48 15.08 -46.69
N ALA A 59 -33.79 15.07 -46.46
CA ALA A 59 -34.67 14.11 -45.80
C ALA A 59 -34.46 13.57 -44.36
N SER A 60 -35.57 13.75 -43.62
CA SER A 60 -36.32 12.75 -42.82
C SER A 60 -36.03 12.61 -41.34
N ASP A 61 -37.03 13.05 -40.57
CA ASP A 61 -37.69 12.39 -39.44
C ASP A 61 -36.85 11.43 -38.59
N GLY A 62 -36.43 11.95 -37.45
CA GLY A 62 -36.12 11.18 -36.25
C GLY A 62 -36.24 12.11 -35.06
N ASP A 63 -37.18 11.82 -34.15
CA ASP A 63 -37.30 12.50 -32.86
C ASP A 63 -35.93 12.56 -32.17
N PRO A 64 -35.46 13.73 -31.70
CA PRO A 64 -34.30 13.78 -30.83
C PRO A 64 -34.67 13.21 -29.46
N ASP A 65 -34.04 12.09 -29.14
CA ASP A 65 -33.85 11.56 -27.79
C ASP A 65 -33.53 12.73 -26.83
N PRO A 66 -34.31 12.95 -25.75
CA PRO A 66 -34.05 14.05 -24.85
C PRO A 66 -32.68 13.83 -24.21
N GLY A 67 -31.79 14.80 -24.46
CA GLY A 67 -30.39 14.73 -24.13
C GLY A 67 -30.12 14.18 -22.74
N LEU A 68 -29.20 13.22 -22.68
CA LEU A 68 -28.31 13.14 -21.54
C LEU A 68 -27.57 14.48 -21.49
N ASP A 69 -27.91 15.25 -20.48
CA ASP A 69 -27.19 16.45 -20.09
C ASP A 69 -25.71 16.09 -19.93
N PRO A 70 -24.78 16.71 -20.68
CA PRO A 70 -23.35 16.43 -20.54
C PRO A 70 -22.80 16.87 -19.16
N SER A 71 -23.63 17.43 -18.27
CA SER A 71 -23.27 17.71 -16.88
C SER A 71 -23.48 16.54 -15.89
N ASP A 72 -23.99 15.38 -16.35
CA ASP A 72 -24.05 14.14 -15.54
C ASP A 72 -22.81 13.23 -15.71
N ALA A 73 -21.76 13.73 -16.37
CA ALA A 73 -20.42 13.22 -16.06
C ALA A 73 -20.09 13.72 -14.66
N ILE A 74 -20.37 12.88 -13.65
CA ILE A 74 -19.71 13.02 -12.36
C ILE A 74 -18.22 12.93 -12.68
N GLU A 75 -17.55 14.08 -12.79
CA GLU A 75 -16.11 14.17 -12.61
C GLU A 75 -15.86 13.52 -11.26
N ALA A 76 -15.48 12.24 -11.29
CA ALA A 76 -15.00 11.56 -10.12
C ALA A 76 -13.70 12.29 -9.77
N ASP A 77 -13.81 13.27 -8.87
CA ASP A 77 -12.72 13.85 -8.11
C ASP A 77 -11.83 12.67 -7.71
N ALA A 78 -10.73 12.44 -8.44
CA ALA A 78 -10.01 11.17 -8.46
C ALA A 78 -9.14 11.09 -7.21
N ARG A 79 -9.80 10.99 -6.07
CA ARG A 79 -9.19 10.96 -4.75
C ARG A 79 -8.50 9.60 -4.56
N THR A 80 -7.31 9.64 -3.97
CA THR A 80 -6.65 8.44 -3.44
C THR A 80 -7.55 7.69 -2.47
N LEU A 81 -7.27 6.40 -2.30
CA LEU A 81 -7.86 5.61 -1.23
C LEU A 81 -7.41 6.13 0.14
N SER A 82 -8.30 5.98 1.11
CA SER A 82 -8.04 6.10 2.53
C SER A 82 -8.13 4.70 3.17
N PRO A 83 -7.63 4.50 4.41
CA PRO A 83 -7.76 3.21 5.06
C PRO A 83 -9.23 2.74 5.14
N SER A 84 -10.19 3.65 5.31
CA SER A 84 -11.62 3.31 5.38
C SER A 84 -12.20 2.69 4.10
N ASP A 85 -11.56 2.88 2.95
CA ASP A 85 -11.99 2.27 1.68
C ASP A 85 -11.65 0.78 1.61
N LEU A 86 -10.79 0.29 2.51
CA LEU A 86 -10.53 -1.13 2.72
C LEU A 86 -11.41 -1.68 3.86
N ASN A 87 -11.86 -2.92 3.73
CA ASN A 87 -12.65 -3.59 4.75
C ASN A 87 -12.27 -5.07 4.87
N TYR A 88 -11.74 -5.45 6.02
CA TYR A 88 -11.42 -6.84 6.36
C TYR A 88 -12.20 -7.31 7.59
N SER A 89 -13.29 -6.62 7.93
CA SER A 89 -14.08 -6.88 9.13
C SER A 89 -14.61 -8.31 9.16
N GLY A 90 -14.13 -9.10 10.12
CA GLY A 90 -14.59 -10.48 10.29
C GLY A 90 -13.85 -11.52 9.46
N GLU A 91 -12.89 -11.10 8.61
CA GLU A 91 -12.19 -11.97 7.67
C GLU A 91 -10.84 -12.44 8.22
N THR A 92 -10.40 -13.61 7.78
CA THR A 92 -9.02 -14.11 7.94
C THR A 92 -8.15 -13.56 6.82
N VAL A 93 -7.13 -12.77 7.18
CA VAL A 93 -6.26 -12.08 6.22
C VAL A 93 -4.87 -12.71 6.22
N ALA A 94 -4.41 -13.13 5.05
CA ALA A 94 -3.02 -13.52 4.82
C ALA A 94 -2.15 -12.27 4.64
N ILE A 95 -1.13 -12.14 5.49
CA ILE A 95 -0.07 -11.14 5.40
C ILE A 95 1.15 -11.80 4.78
N VAL A 96 1.41 -11.49 3.51
CA VAL A 96 2.35 -12.25 2.70
C VAL A 96 3.64 -11.47 2.48
N GLY A 97 4.74 -12.00 3.00
CA GLY A 97 6.09 -11.51 2.76
C GLY A 97 6.76 -12.24 1.58
N ALA A 98 7.86 -11.68 1.08
CA ALA A 98 8.60 -12.24 -0.05
C ALA A 98 9.75 -13.18 0.37
N GLY A 99 9.69 -13.73 1.59
CA GLY A 99 10.73 -14.62 2.12
C GLY A 99 10.88 -15.93 1.30
N PRO A 100 12.04 -16.61 1.38
CA PRO A 100 12.27 -17.88 0.70
C PRO A 100 11.24 -18.96 1.05
N SER A 101 10.57 -18.92 2.22
CA SER A 101 9.54 -19.89 2.59
C SER A 101 8.26 -19.82 1.75
N LEU A 102 8.00 -18.70 1.06
CA LEU A 102 6.70 -18.42 0.45
C LEU A 102 6.19 -19.53 -0.48
N ASP A 103 7.05 -20.09 -1.33
CA ASP A 103 6.65 -21.11 -2.31
C ASP A 103 6.12 -22.39 -1.63
N ALA A 104 6.60 -22.69 -0.41
CA ALA A 104 6.16 -23.84 0.38
C ALA A 104 4.91 -23.53 1.22
N GLU A 105 4.48 -22.27 1.27
CA GLU A 105 3.40 -21.77 2.14
C GLU A 105 2.19 -21.23 1.34
N LEU A 106 2.17 -21.42 0.02
CA LEU A 106 1.08 -20.95 -0.85
C LEU A 106 -0.30 -21.50 -0.46
N ASP A 107 -0.36 -22.74 0.03
CA ASP A 107 -1.61 -23.34 0.54
C ASP A 107 -2.21 -22.53 1.69
N ARG A 108 -1.37 -21.89 2.53
CA ARG A 108 -1.83 -21.01 3.62
C ARG A 108 -2.41 -19.71 3.06
N VAL A 109 -1.85 -19.20 1.96
CA VAL A 109 -2.35 -18.00 1.28
C VAL A 109 -3.70 -18.30 0.62
N GLU A 110 -3.83 -19.43 -0.07
CA GLU A 110 -5.09 -19.85 -0.71
C GLU A 110 -6.23 -20.09 0.30
N ALA A 111 -5.90 -20.53 1.52
CA ALA A 111 -6.88 -20.77 2.57
C ALA A 111 -7.45 -19.49 3.22
N ALA A 112 -6.82 -18.33 2.99
CA ALA A 112 -7.27 -17.06 3.57
C ALA A 112 -8.41 -16.43 2.75
N GLU A 113 -9.23 -15.62 3.41
CA GLU A 113 -10.35 -14.91 2.77
C GLU A 113 -9.89 -13.64 2.04
N ARG A 114 -8.76 -13.08 2.48
CA ARG A 114 -8.08 -11.92 1.87
C ARG A 114 -6.58 -12.07 1.90
N VAL A 115 -5.92 -11.43 0.95
CA VAL A 115 -4.47 -11.41 0.80
C VAL A 115 -3.97 -9.97 0.76
N VAL A 116 -3.12 -9.61 1.72
CA VAL A 116 -2.33 -8.38 1.69
C VAL A 116 -0.86 -8.74 1.48
N ALA A 117 -0.33 -8.42 0.31
CA ALA A 117 1.01 -8.79 -0.11
C ALA A 117 2.00 -7.64 0.04
N ALA A 118 3.18 -7.92 0.61
CA ALA A 118 4.24 -6.94 0.80
C ALA A 118 5.25 -6.96 -0.35
N SER A 119 5.41 -5.84 -1.05
CA SER A 119 6.40 -5.61 -2.11
C SER A 119 6.43 -6.78 -3.12
N ASP A 120 7.59 -7.41 -3.35
CA ASP A 120 7.81 -8.53 -4.26
C ASP A 120 6.87 -9.74 -4.06
N ALA A 121 6.26 -9.90 -2.88
CA ALA A 121 5.31 -10.98 -2.64
C ALA A 121 4.13 -10.92 -3.61
N ALA A 122 3.69 -9.71 -4.00
CA ALA A 122 2.58 -9.53 -4.93
C ALA A 122 2.87 -10.14 -6.30
N ALA A 123 4.09 -9.95 -6.83
CA ALA A 123 4.49 -10.54 -8.11
C ALA A 123 4.55 -12.07 -8.02
N ARG A 124 5.17 -12.62 -6.97
CA ARG A 124 5.29 -14.07 -6.76
C ARG A 124 3.93 -14.76 -6.64
N LEU A 125 2.97 -14.14 -5.95
CA LEU A 125 1.61 -14.68 -5.83
C LEU A 125 0.90 -14.70 -7.19
N ARG A 126 1.03 -13.64 -7.99
CA ARG A 126 0.43 -13.59 -9.34
C ARG A 126 1.04 -14.62 -10.29
N GLU A 127 2.36 -14.85 -10.21
CA GLU A 127 3.03 -15.93 -10.96
C GLU A 127 2.51 -17.32 -10.57
N ALA A 128 2.14 -17.50 -9.30
CA ALA A 128 1.50 -18.72 -8.79
C ALA A 128 -0.02 -18.81 -9.09
N GLY A 129 -0.62 -17.78 -9.70
CA GLY A 129 -2.05 -17.74 -10.01
C GLY A 129 -2.96 -17.39 -8.83
N LEU A 130 -2.40 -16.83 -7.75
CA LEU A 130 -3.14 -16.38 -6.56
C LEU A 130 -3.52 -14.89 -6.67
N ALA A 131 -4.68 -14.56 -6.12
CA ALA A 131 -5.17 -13.18 -6.07
C ALA A 131 -4.44 -12.34 -5.00
N VAL A 132 -4.36 -11.04 -5.24
CA VAL A 132 -3.84 -10.05 -4.29
C VAL A 132 -4.94 -9.00 -4.06
N ASP A 133 -5.57 -9.00 -2.88
CA ASP A 133 -6.62 -8.03 -2.55
C ASP A 133 -6.04 -6.64 -2.25
N CYS A 134 -4.82 -6.58 -1.71
CA CYS A 134 -4.08 -5.33 -1.53
C CYS A 134 -2.57 -5.57 -1.56
N MET A 135 -1.81 -4.66 -2.15
CA MET A 135 -0.35 -4.64 -2.04
C MET A 135 0.08 -3.52 -1.10
N VAL A 136 1.12 -3.74 -0.29
CA VAL A 136 1.82 -2.68 0.46
C VAL A 136 3.27 -2.64 0.00
N THR A 137 3.78 -1.48 -0.38
CA THR A 137 5.12 -1.34 -0.93
C THR A 137 5.72 0.06 -0.70
N ASP A 138 7.04 0.15 -0.55
CA ASP A 138 7.81 1.38 -0.65
C ASP A 138 8.29 1.72 -2.08
N LEU A 139 7.84 0.92 -3.05
CA LEU A 139 8.15 1.01 -4.48
C LEU A 139 9.59 0.65 -4.86
N ASP A 140 10.30 -0.12 -4.02
CA ASP A 140 11.64 -0.63 -4.31
C ASP A 140 11.66 -1.94 -5.12
N GLU A 141 10.50 -2.56 -5.39
CA GLU A 141 10.45 -3.82 -6.12
C GLU A 141 10.89 -3.68 -7.59
N GLU A 142 11.51 -4.73 -8.13
CA GLU A 142 11.99 -4.77 -9.53
C GLU A 142 10.84 -4.88 -10.54
N SER A 143 9.70 -5.44 -10.12
CA SER A 143 8.54 -5.65 -10.98
C SER A 143 7.69 -4.38 -11.16
N ASP A 144 6.82 -4.39 -12.17
CA ASP A 144 5.83 -3.31 -12.40
C ASP A 144 4.48 -3.63 -11.73
N VAL A 145 4.46 -4.56 -10.77
CA VAL A 145 3.22 -5.16 -10.25
C VAL A 145 2.30 -4.14 -9.57
N ALA A 146 2.85 -3.14 -8.86
CA ALA A 146 2.07 -2.06 -8.27
C ALA A 146 1.25 -1.29 -9.34
N ARG A 147 1.86 -1.08 -10.50
CA ARG A 147 1.21 -0.38 -11.62
C ARG A 147 0.13 -1.23 -12.28
N GLU A 148 0.37 -2.53 -12.40
CA GLU A 148 -0.60 -3.48 -12.94
C GLU A 148 -1.82 -3.60 -12.02
N LEU A 149 -1.58 -3.80 -10.72
CA LEU A 149 -2.63 -3.91 -9.70
C LEU A 149 -3.52 -2.66 -9.67
N THR A 150 -2.94 -1.46 -9.60
CA THR A 150 -3.75 -0.23 -9.58
C THR A 150 -4.60 -0.07 -10.84
N ARG A 151 -4.10 -0.45 -12.04
CA ARG A 151 -4.90 -0.41 -13.27
C ARG A 151 -5.98 -1.49 -13.37
N GLU A 152 -5.77 -2.61 -12.69
CA GLU A 152 -6.75 -3.69 -12.54
C GLU A 152 -7.81 -3.38 -11.47
N GLY A 153 -7.64 -2.27 -10.74
CA GLY A 153 -8.55 -1.82 -9.69
C GLY A 153 -8.25 -2.42 -8.31
N ASN A 154 -7.06 -2.99 -8.13
CA ASN A 154 -6.60 -3.54 -6.86
C ASN A 154 -5.87 -2.46 -6.05
N PRO A 155 -6.25 -2.25 -4.77
CA PRO A 155 -5.60 -1.30 -3.88
C PRO A 155 -4.10 -1.51 -3.70
N VAL A 156 -3.33 -0.43 -3.78
CA VAL A 156 -1.89 -0.42 -3.45
C VAL A 156 -1.58 0.64 -2.40
N GLY A 157 -1.19 0.17 -1.21
CA GLY A 157 -0.60 0.97 -0.14
C GLY A 157 0.82 1.41 -0.51
N VAL A 158 0.98 2.64 -0.99
CA VAL A 158 2.28 3.21 -1.33
C VAL A 158 2.88 3.89 -0.11
N HIS A 159 4.07 3.49 0.30
CA HIS A 159 4.72 4.00 1.49
C HIS A 159 5.80 5.03 1.19
N ALA A 160 5.80 6.17 1.88
CA ALA A 160 6.83 7.19 1.78
C ALA A 160 7.76 7.21 3.02
N HIS A 161 9.07 7.14 2.77
CA HIS A 161 10.12 7.22 3.79
C HIS A 161 11.41 7.87 3.24
N GLY A 162 12.38 8.12 4.11
CA GLY A 162 13.47 9.07 3.87
C GLY A 162 14.36 8.85 2.65
N ASP A 163 14.48 7.61 2.17
CA ASP A 163 15.35 7.14 1.09
C ASP A 163 14.63 6.82 -0.22
N ASN A 164 13.30 6.69 -0.26
CA ASN A 164 12.59 6.25 -1.47
C ASN A 164 12.05 7.38 -2.37
N ARG A 165 12.36 8.65 -2.09
CA ARG A 165 11.92 9.79 -2.92
C ARG A 165 12.21 9.62 -4.44
N PRO A 166 13.34 9.03 -4.89
CA PRO A 166 13.53 8.75 -6.31
C PRO A 166 12.48 7.78 -6.88
N ALA A 167 12.19 6.68 -6.18
CA ALA A 167 11.17 5.72 -6.57
C ALA A 167 9.77 6.36 -6.60
N LEU A 168 9.43 7.17 -5.60
CA LEU A 168 8.17 7.92 -5.58
C LEU A 168 8.00 8.78 -6.84
N ARG A 169 9.01 9.60 -7.20
CA ARG A 169 8.94 10.46 -8.40
C ARG A 169 8.82 9.69 -9.69
N GLU A 170 9.45 8.53 -9.77
CA GLU A 170 9.43 7.72 -10.98
C GLU A 170 8.12 6.95 -11.16
N ARG A 171 7.67 6.29 -10.08
CA ARG A 171 6.67 5.22 -10.17
C ARG A 171 5.26 5.72 -9.86
N VAL A 172 5.07 6.62 -8.89
CA VAL A 172 3.73 7.14 -8.52
C VAL A 172 2.99 7.76 -9.72
N PRO A 173 3.60 8.60 -10.59
CA PRO A 173 2.90 9.17 -11.74
C PRO A 173 2.42 8.17 -12.78
N ARG A 174 2.81 6.89 -12.67
CA ARG A 174 2.41 5.82 -13.59
C ARG A 174 1.27 4.96 -13.04
N LEU A 175 0.90 5.14 -11.77
CA LEU A 175 -0.16 4.40 -11.08
C LEU A 175 -1.54 5.01 -11.39
N ALA A 176 -2.60 4.21 -11.29
CA ALA A 176 -3.97 4.74 -11.21
C ALA A 176 -4.19 5.23 -9.76
N VAL A 177 -4.12 6.55 -9.56
CA VAL A 177 -4.04 7.17 -8.22
C VAL A 177 -5.28 6.93 -7.38
N GLU A 178 -6.44 6.70 -8.01
CA GLU A 178 -7.70 6.34 -7.35
C GLU A 178 -7.66 4.98 -6.65
N TYR A 179 -6.67 4.13 -6.96
CA TYR A 179 -6.40 2.86 -6.29
C TYR A 179 -5.14 2.90 -5.40
N VAL A 180 -4.55 4.07 -5.21
CA VAL A 180 -3.40 4.27 -4.32
C VAL A 180 -3.89 4.65 -2.93
N LEU A 181 -3.43 3.94 -1.90
CA LEU A 181 -3.50 4.33 -0.50
C LEU A 181 -2.14 4.91 -0.08
N PRO A 182 -1.95 6.24 -0.04
CA PRO A 182 -0.68 6.82 0.34
C PRO A 182 -0.45 6.71 1.85
N THR A 183 0.71 6.19 2.26
CA THR A 183 1.06 5.95 3.65
C THR A 183 2.44 6.50 4.03
N THR A 184 2.66 6.74 5.32
CA THR A 184 3.95 7.16 5.89
C THR A 184 4.14 6.60 7.30
N GLN A 185 5.40 6.56 7.76
CA GLN A 185 5.76 6.26 9.15
C GLN A 185 5.85 7.50 10.03
N ALA A 186 5.92 8.69 9.42
CA ALA A 186 5.88 9.97 10.10
C ALA A 186 4.43 10.38 10.45
N ALA A 187 4.26 11.58 11.01
CA ALA A 187 2.92 12.13 11.25
C ALA A 187 2.15 12.24 9.92
N PRO A 188 0.87 11.83 9.85
CA PRO A 188 0.08 11.95 8.63
C PRO A 188 -0.10 13.42 8.23
N ALA A 189 -0.19 13.69 6.92
CA ALA A 189 -0.43 15.03 6.37
C ALA A 189 -1.10 14.96 5.01
N GLY A 190 -2.06 15.85 4.75
CA GLY A 190 -2.84 15.85 3.51
C GLY A 190 -3.57 14.51 3.31
N PRO A 191 -3.49 13.88 2.12
CA PRO A 191 -4.08 12.56 1.87
C PRO A 191 -3.25 11.41 2.44
N VAL A 192 -2.05 11.65 2.98
CA VAL A 192 -1.13 10.59 3.41
C VAL A 192 -1.46 10.12 4.84
N HIS A 193 -1.66 8.82 4.99
CA HIS A 193 -2.09 8.19 6.23
C HIS A 193 -0.95 7.49 6.99
N ASN A 194 -1.14 7.24 8.27
CA ASN A 194 -0.27 6.39 9.06
C ASN A 194 -1.12 5.33 9.77
N THR A 195 -0.89 4.05 9.43
CA THR A 195 -1.55 2.91 10.07
C THR A 195 -0.64 2.16 11.04
N GLY A 196 0.62 2.59 11.18
CA GLY A 196 1.69 1.90 11.89
C GLY A 196 2.56 1.02 10.99
N GLY A 197 3.58 0.42 11.61
CA GLY A 197 4.52 -0.48 10.96
C GLY A 197 5.80 0.19 10.45
N PHE A 198 6.79 -0.61 10.06
CA PHE A 198 8.14 -0.23 9.66
C PHE A 198 8.63 -0.93 8.38
N THR A 199 8.37 -2.22 8.23
CA THR A 199 8.60 -2.93 6.97
C THR A 199 7.28 -3.13 6.25
N ASP A 200 7.29 -3.34 4.93
CA ASP A 200 6.05 -3.55 4.17
C ASP A 200 5.21 -4.70 4.73
N GLY A 201 5.86 -5.77 5.20
CA GLY A 201 5.18 -6.91 5.81
C GLY A 201 4.43 -6.53 7.09
N ASP A 202 5.08 -5.86 8.04
CA ASP A 202 4.40 -5.50 9.28
C ASP A 202 3.43 -4.32 9.08
N ARG A 203 3.69 -3.40 8.15
CA ARG A 203 2.70 -2.40 7.69
C ARG A 203 1.43 -3.05 7.16
N ALA A 204 1.56 -4.11 6.35
CA ALA A 204 0.42 -4.88 5.88
C ALA A 204 -0.37 -5.50 7.06
N ALA A 205 0.31 -6.02 8.08
CA ALA A 205 -0.35 -6.54 9.28
C ALA A 205 -1.10 -5.44 10.06
N PHE A 206 -0.48 -4.27 10.27
CA PHE A 206 -1.12 -3.13 10.93
C PHE A 206 -2.28 -2.55 10.14
N LEU A 207 -2.17 -2.49 8.81
CA LEU A 207 -3.26 -2.11 7.93
C LEU A 207 -4.43 -3.08 8.08
N ALA A 208 -4.17 -4.38 8.03
CA ALA A 208 -5.20 -5.40 8.17
C ALA A 208 -5.93 -5.32 9.53
N ASP A 209 -5.17 -5.17 10.62
CA ASP A 209 -5.71 -4.94 11.98
C ASP A 209 -6.58 -3.68 12.03
N HIS A 210 -6.08 -2.57 11.50
CA HIS A 210 -6.80 -1.30 11.47
C HIS A 210 -8.13 -1.38 10.69
N ARG A 211 -8.25 -2.36 9.79
CA ARG A 211 -9.44 -2.61 8.96
C ARG A 211 -10.30 -3.77 9.41
N GLY A 212 -10.08 -4.26 10.64
CA GLY A 212 -10.99 -5.16 11.33
C GLY A 212 -10.80 -6.64 11.06
N ALA A 213 -9.63 -7.03 10.51
CA ALA A 213 -9.28 -8.44 10.32
C ALA A 213 -9.52 -9.23 11.61
N ALA A 214 -10.29 -10.32 11.50
CA ALA A 214 -10.60 -11.18 12.64
C ALA A 214 -9.41 -12.04 13.04
N ALA A 215 -8.63 -12.49 12.06
CA ALA A 215 -7.41 -13.28 12.25
C ALA A 215 -6.36 -12.87 11.22
N LEU A 216 -5.09 -12.98 11.61
CA LEU A 216 -3.95 -12.75 10.71
C LEU A 216 -3.16 -14.05 10.55
N VAL A 217 -2.95 -14.48 9.31
CA VAL A 217 -2.06 -15.60 8.98
C VAL A 217 -0.87 -15.08 8.18
N PHE A 218 0.29 -15.68 8.38
CA PHE A 218 1.55 -15.17 7.82
C PHE A 218 2.18 -16.22 6.91
N ALA A 219 2.62 -15.81 5.73
CA ALA A 219 3.32 -16.65 4.76
C ALA A 219 4.50 -15.89 4.14
N GLY A 220 5.62 -16.55 3.90
CA GLY A 220 6.83 -15.91 3.36
C GLY A 220 7.56 -15.01 4.36
N TRP A 221 7.62 -15.41 5.63
CA TRP A 221 8.27 -14.64 6.72
C TRP A 221 9.47 -15.38 7.30
N ASP A 222 10.67 -15.03 6.83
CA ASP A 222 11.94 -15.65 7.23
C ASP A 222 12.80 -14.67 8.04
N PHE A 223 12.57 -14.58 9.36
CA PHE A 223 13.28 -13.62 10.23
C PHE A 223 14.80 -13.85 10.33
N ASP A 224 15.22 -15.11 10.20
CA ASP A 224 16.62 -15.53 10.34
C ASP A 224 17.29 -15.80 8.99
N ASP A 225 16.75 -15.25 7.90
CA ASP A 225 17.32 -15.40 6.56
C ASP A 225 18.82 -15.04 6.57
N PRO A 226 19.73 -16.00 6.29
CA PRO A 226 21.16 -15.75 6.33
C PRO A 226 21.63 -14.89 5.16
N ASP A 227 20.87 -14.86 4.06
CA ASP A 227 21.25 -14.23 2.79
C ASP A 227 20.94 -12.72 2.77
N VAL A 228 20.17 -12.22 3.76
CA VAL A 228 19.90 -10.79 3.87
C VAL A 228 21.06 -9.99 4.47
N GLY A 229 21.26 -8.80 3.92
CA GLY A 229 22.28 -7.86 4.39
C GLY A 229 22.02 -7.35 5.82
N PRO A 230 23.04 -6.73 6.47
CA PRO A 230 22.95 -6.28 7.87
C PRO A 230 21.79 -5.34 8.17
N ILE A 231 21.47 -4.43 7.25
CA ILE A 231 20.35 -3.49 7.42
C ILE A 231 19.01 -4.23 7.43
N LYS A 232 18.79 -5.14 6.46
CA LYS A 232 17.55 -5.91 6.37
C LYS A 232 17.38 -6.84 7.59
N ARG A 233 18.46 -7.47 8.08
CA ARG A 233 18.43 -8.24 9.33
C ARG A 233 17.94 -7.41 10.52
N ARG A 234 18.40 -6.16 10.65
CA ARG A 234 17.90 -5.25 11.69
C ARG A 234 16.44 -4.86 11.48
N LYS A 235 16.02 -4.63 10.23
CA LYS A 235 14.60 -4.42 9.89
C LYS A 235 13.74 -5.63 10.31
N LEU A 236 14.21 -6.87 10.10
CA LEU A 236 13.50 -8.08 10.51
C LEU A 236 13.36 -8.22 12.03
N VAL A 237 14.38 -7.83 12.80
CA VAL A 237 14.27 -7.75 14.28
C VAL A 237 13.16 -6.77 14.70
N TRP A 238 13.05 -5.62 14.02
CA TRP A 238 11.96 -4.69 14.26
C TRP A 238 10.60 -5.23 13.83
N ALA A 239 10.51 -5.91 12.68
CA ALA A 239 9.28 -6.55 12.23
C ALA A 239 8.79 -7.57 13.26
N GLU A 240 9.69 -8.38 13.81
CA GLU A 240 9.40 -9.33 14.89
C GLU A 240 8.87 -8.64 16.16
N ARG A 241 9.53 -7.55 16.62
CA ARG A 241 9.05 -6.73 17.76
C ARG A 241 7.66 -6.15 17.49
N LEU A 242 7.41 -5.68 16.28
CA LEU A 242 6.17 -5.05 15.87
C LEU A 242 5.01 -6.05 15.79
N LEU A 243 5.25 -7.26 15.29
CA LEU A 243 4.26 -8.34 15.35
C LEU A 243 3.97 -8.76 16.79
N ARG A 244 4.99 -8.79 17.66
CA ARG A 244 4.79 -9.07 19.09
C ARG A 244 3.95 -8.00 19.79
N TRP A 245 4.14 -6.74 19.43
CA TRP A 245 3.28 -5.65 19.89
C TRP A 245 1.85 -5.82 19.40
N LEU A 246 1.68 -6.19 18.13
CA LEU A 246 0.37 -6.41 17.53
C LEU A 246 -0.38 -7.59 18.17
N GLU A 247 0.30 -8.68 18.53
CA GLU A 247 -0.27 -9.79 19.35
C GLU A 247 -0.87 -9.25 20.65
N ALA A 248 -0.11 -8.44 21.39
CA ALA A 248 -0.54 -7.90 22.67
C ALA A 248 -1.76 -6.99 22.53
N ARG A 249 -1.79 -6.16 21.47
CA ARG A 249 -2.91 -5.28 21.15
C ARG A 249 -4.18 -6.04 20.77
N ARG A 250 -4.04 -7.16 20.07
CA ARG A 250 -5.16 -8.00 19.60
C ARG A 250 -5.60 -9.03 20.63
N GLY A 251 -4.78 -9.33 21.63
CA GLY A 251 -5.01 -10.48 22.51
C GLY A 251 -4.93 -11.82 21.75
N GLU A 252 -4.17 -11.85 20.65
CA GLU A 252 -4.03 -12.97 19.71
C GLU A 252 -2.59 -13.48 19.73
N ARG A 253 -2.37 -14.74 19.35
CA ARG A 253 -1.04 -15.29 19.11
C ARG A 253 -0.85 -15.62 17.64
N PHE A 254 0.26 -15.19 17.07
CA PHE A 254 0.63 -15.47 15.70
C PHE A 254 1.63 -16.64 15.63
N ASP A 255 1.32 -17.65 14.84
CA ASP A 255 2.18 -18.83 14.68
C ASP A 255 3.58 -18.46 14.14
N VAL A 256 3.69 -17.36 13.39
CA VAL A 256 4.98 -16.85 12.87
C VAL A 256 5.97 -16.47 13.97
N LEU A 257 5.49 -16.25 15.21
CA LEU A 257 6.31 -15.96 16.39
C LEU A 257 6.52 -17.18 17.31
N ASP A 258 6.10 -18.37 16.89
CA ASP A 258 6.30 -19.58 17.68
C ASP A 258 7.77 -19.91 17.87
N GLY A 259 8.15 -20.20 19.12
CA GLY A 259 9.53 -20.41 19.53
C GLY A 259 10.39 -19.15 19.63
N ARG A 260 9.87 -17.96 19.30
CA ARG A 260 10.66 -16.72 19.26
C ARG A 260 10.38 -15.72 20.38
N ARG A 261 9.14 -15.70 20.91
CA ARG A 261 8.64 -14.68 21.86
C ARG A 261 9.56 -14.39 23.05
N ASP A 262 10.18 -15.41 23.64
CA ASP A 262 11.05 -15.23 24.82
C ASP A 262 12.33 -14.44 24.54
N ALA A 263 12.75 -14.34 23.27
CA ALA A 263 13.93 -13.61 22.83
C ALA A 263 13.62 -12.19 22.34
N ILE A 264 12.34 -11.83 22.19
CA ILE A 264 11.93 -10.53 21.66
C ILE A 264 12.13 -9.46 22.73
N ASP A 265 12.99 -8.50 22.45
CA ASP A 265 13.15 -7.32 23.29
C ASP A 265 11.97 -6.35 23.09
N GLU A 266 11.06 -6.34 24.06
CA GLU A 266 9.87 -5.48 24.09
C GLU A 266 10.13 -4.10 24.76
N SER A 267 11.37 -3.77 25.14
CA SER A 267 11.67 -2.56 25.93
C SER A 267 11.35 -1.24 25.20
N ALA A 268 11.33 -1.27 23.87
CA ALA A 268 10.97 -0.16 23.00
C ALA A 268 9.46 -0.08 22.70
N LEU A 269 8.65 -1.04 23.17
CA LEU A 269 7.23 -1.13 22.84
C LEU A 269 6.35 -0.52 23.95
N PRO A 270 5.26 0.18 23.60
CA PRO A 270 4.24 0.60 24.55
C PRO A 270 3.63 -0.61 25.29
N ARG A 271 3.35 -0.40 26.58
CA ARG A 271 2.70 -1.39 27.46
C ARG A 271 1.19 -1.26 27.45
#